data_AF-A0A3D4E821-F1
#
_entry.id   AF-A0A3D4E821-F1
#
_cell.length_a   1.000
_cell.length_b   1.000
_cell.length_c   1.000
_cell.angle_alpha   90.00
_cell.angle_beta   90.00
_cell.angle_gamma   90.00
#
_symmetry.space_group_name_H-M   'P 1'
#
loop_
_entity.id
_entity.type
_entity.pdbx_description
1 polymer ?
#
loop_
_entity_poly.entity_id
_entity_poly.type
_entity_poly.pdbx_seq_one_letter_code
_entity_poly.pdbx_strand_id
1 'polypeptide(L)'
;MKKKLWIFDTDPYLKPFEEAIEARHKRILDAADKITGHGVEGLASSVNNHLYYGLHKCADGSWVIREWAPNANRIYLIGEFNNWKRTSAYEFSPVGHGNWELRLDSIFLSHGELYKLFIEWPGGGDERIPAYCTRLVQDDETKVFCAQVWDPEREYLWKNDRVLRRPHPLIYECHIGMSSEERKVATFCEFRENVLPRIKRLGYDTIQIMALQEHPYYGSFGYQVSNFFALSSRFGTPEEFKELVDTAHGMGIAVVMDIVHSHSSDNTAEGLSLFDGRDDLYFYKGPQGHHPAWGSRCFDYGKDEVVRFLLSNCKYWLEEYHLDGFRFDGVTSMIYWDHGLGKDFNGYEPYFNAGVDENAVTYLGLANLLIRQIKPEAVTIAEDVSGMAGLAAPFDAGGV
;
A
#
# COMPACT_ATOMS: atom_id res chain seq x y z
N MET A 1 -4.61 -26.06 -29.78
CA MET A 1 -4.69 -25.28 -28.53
C MET A 1 -4.72 -26.27 -27.37
N LYS A 2 -3.79 -26.20 -26.41
CA LYS A 2 -3.89 -27.02 -25.19
C LYS A 2 -5.12 -26.55 -24.42
N LYS A 3 -5.97 -27.48 -23.98
CA LYS A 3 -7.14 -27.17 -23.14
C LYS A 3 -6.64 -26.47 -21.87
N LYS A 4 -7.19 -25.30 -21.52
CA LYS A 4 -6.90 -24.59 -20.27
C LYS A 4 -7.34 -25.51 -19.13
N LEU A 5 -6.41 -25.91 -18.26
CA LEU A 5 -6.70 -26.74 -17.09
C LEU A 5 -7.04 -25.81 -15.93
N TRP A 6 -8.23 -25.97 -15.37
CA TRP A 6 -8.68 -25.23 -14.20
C TRP A 6 -8.25 -25.93 -12.91
N ILE A 7 -8.24 -25.21 -11.79
CA ILE A 7 -7.91 -25.79 -10.48
C ILE A 7 -8.82 -26.98 -10.12
N PHE A 8 -10.10 -26.94 -10.51
CA PHE A 8 -11.05 -28.04 -10.31
C PHE A 8 -10.87 -29.22 -11.28
N ASP A 9 -10.08 -29.07 -12.35
CA ASP A 9 -9.68 -30.19 -13.20
C ASP A 9 -8.53 -30.99 -12.54
N THR A 10 -7.69 -30.32 -11.75
CA THR A 10 -6.54 -30.93 -11.06
C THR A 10 -6.85 -31.39 -9.64
N ASP A 11 -7.84 -30.78 -9.00
CA ASP A 11 -8.33 -31.12 -7.67
C ASP A 11 -9.83 -31.45 -7.72
N PRO A 12 -10.21 -32.74 -7.76
CA PRO A 12 -11.61 -33.15 -7.89
C PRO A 12 -12.52 -32.69 -6.74
N TYR A 13 -11.98 -32.37 -5.57
CA TYR A 13 -12.77 -31.87 -4.44
C TYR A 13 -13.30 -30.45 -4.67
N LEU A 14 -12.73 -29.72 -5.63
CA LEU A 14 -13.22 -28.41 -6.05
C LEU A 14 -14.35 -28.48 -7.08
N LYS A 15 -14.64 -29.65 -7.66
CA LYS A 15 -15.68 -29.78 -8.69
C LYS A 15 -17.08 -29.28 -8.26
N PRO A 16 -17.54 -29.50 -7.01
CA PRO A 16 -18.79 -28.91 -6.54
C PRO A 16 -18.84 -27.38 -6.53
N PHE A 17 -17.67 -26.72 -6.60
CA PHE A 17 -17.51 -25.26 -6.52
C PHE A 17 -17.08 -24.64 -7.87
N GLU A 18 -17.15 -25.39 -8.97
CA GLU A 18 -16.79 -24.94 -10.32
C GLU A 18 -17.46 -23.61 -10.69
N GLU A 19 -18.78 -23.49 -10.50
CA GLU A 19 -19.51 -22.26 -10.80
C GLU A 19 -19.02 -21.06 -9.98
N ALA A 20 -18.68 -21.26 -8.70
CA ALA A 20 -18.17 -20.20 -7.84
C ALA A 20 -16.76 -19.75 -8.27
N ILE A 21 -15.90 -20.69 -8.65
CA ILE A 21 -14.55 -20.42 -9.15
C ILE A 21 -14.62 -19.65 -10.48
N GLU A 22 -15.46 -20.07 -11.42
CA GLU A 22 -15.67 -19.38 -12.69
C GLU A 22 -16.26 -17.99 -12.49
N ALA A 23 -17.24 -17.84 -11.59
CA ALA A 23 -17.85 -16.56 -11.27
C ALA A 23 -16.82 -15.58 -10.67
N ARG A 24 -15.96 -16.04 -9.76
CA ARG A 24 -14.87 -15.24 -9.19
C ARG A 24 -13.85 -14.82 -10.24
N HIS A 25 -13.44 -15.74 -11.11
CA HIS A 25 -12.54 -15.42 -12.22
C HIS A 25 -13.14 -14.35 -13.14
N LYS A 26 -14.42 -14.50 -13.50
CA LYS A 26 -15.15 -13.51 -14.30
C LYS A 26 -15.24 -12.16 -13.58
N ARG A 27 -15.51 -12.15 -12.27
CA ARG A 27 -15.59 -10.93 -11.46
C ARG A 27 -14.30 -10.12 -11.51
N ILE A 28 -13.14 -10.77 -11.42
CA ILE A 28 -11.83 -10.12 -11.55
C ILE A 28 -11.64 -9.52 -12.95
N LEU A 29 -11.99 -10.25 -14.01
CA LEU A 29 -11.92 -9.74 -15.39
C LEU A 29 -12.84 -8.53 -15.60
N ASP A 30 -14.09 -8.62 -15.14
CA ASP A 30 -15.06 -7.53 -15.25
C ASP A 30 -14.59 -6.29 -14.47
N ALA A 31 -13.99 -6.49 -13.28
CA ALA A 31 -13.45 -5.39 -12.47
C ALA A 31 -12.24 -4.74 -13.15
N ALA A 32 -11.35 -5.52 -13.76
CA ALA A 32 -10.24 -4.98 -14.54
C ALA A 32 -10.76 -4.13 -15.71
N ASP A 33 -11.73 -4.64 -16.46
CA ASP A 33 -12.34 -3.91 -17.58
C ASP A 33 -13.04 -2.62 -17.13
N LYS A 34 -13.77 -2.66 -16.01
CA LYS A 34 -14.39 -1.47 -15.40
C LYS A 34 -13.35 -0.41 -15.04
N ILE A 35 -12.18 -0.81 -14.54
CA ILE A 35 -11.12 0.10 -14.11
C ILE A 35 -10.39 0.70 -15.32
N THR A 36 -10.15 -0.09 -16.37
CA THR A 36 -9.20 0.23 -17.44
C THR A 36 -9.85 0.57 -18.77
N GLY A 37 -11.06 0.08 -19.04
CA GLY A 37 -11.71 0.06 -20.36
C GLY A 37 -11.04 -0.86 -21.39
N HIS A 38 -10.03 -1.62 -20.96
CA HIS A 38 -9.15 -2.44 -21.80
C HIS A 38 -8.84 -3.80 -21.14
N GLY A 39 -9.72 -4.27 -20.25
CA GLY A 39 -9.50 -5.47 -19.45
C GLY A 39 -8.19 -5.45 -18.64
N VAL A 40 -7.66 -6.66 -18.39
CA VAL A 40 -6.45 -6.89 -17.58
C VAL A 40 -5.20 -6.22 -18.19
N GLU A 41 -5.11 -6.15 -19.52
CA GLU A 41 -3.96 -5.58 -20.23
C GLU A 41 -3.82 -4.06 -19.99
N GLY A 42 -4.87 -3.38 -19.51
CA GLY A 42 -4.82 -1.95 -19.21
C GLY A 42 -4.40 -1.59 -17.78
N LEU A 43 -4.24 -2.55 -16.86
CA LEU A 43 -4.11 -2.26 -15.42
C LEU A 43 -2.92 -1.33 -15.13
N ALA A 44 -1.73 -1.67 -15.63
CA ALA A 44 -0.52 -0.89 -15.40
C ALA A 44 -0.61 0.54 -15.95
N SER A 45 -1.31 0.76 -17.07
CA SER A 45 -1.49 2.09 -17.66
C SER A 45 -2.60 2.92 -17.02
N SER A 46 -3.58 2.29 -16.36
CA SER A 46 -4.77 2.98 -15.84
C SER A 46 -4.70 3.31 -14.35
N VAL A 47 -3.84 2.64 -13.58
CA VAL A 47 -3.74 2.84 -12.13
C VAL A 47 -2.53 3.73 -11.81
N ASN A 48 -2.68 5.04 -11.96
CA ASN A 48 -1.63 6.04 -11.77
C ASN A 48 -1.97 7.07 -10.68
N ASN A 49 -2.82 6.71 -9.71
CA ASN A 49 -3.31 7.67 -8.71
C ASN A 49 -2.17 8.40 -7.97
N HIS A 50 -1.08 7.71 -7.65
CA HIS A 50 0.09 8.28 -6.99
C HIS A 50 0.83 9.35 -7.81
N LEU A 51 0.64 9.39 -9.14
CA LEU A 51 1.17 10.45 -10.01
C LEU A 51 0.22 11.66 -10.11
N TYR A 52 -1.01 11.53 -9.60
CA TYR A 52 -2.03 12.57 -9.66
C TYR A 52 -2.29 13.22 -8.29
N TYR A 53 -2.47 12.39 -7.25
CA TYR A 53 -2.72 12.79 -5.86
C TYR A 53 -1.43 12.93 -5.07
N GLY A 54 -1.50 13.67 -3.96
CA GLY A 54 -0.32 14.05 -3.18
C GLY A 54 0.33 15.32 -3.73
N LEU A 55 1.47 15.69 -3.15
CA LEU A 55 2.23 16.89 -3.53
C LEU A 55 3.24 16.53 -4.63
N HIS A 56 3.19 17.25 -5.74
CA HIS A 56 4.05 17.05 -6.91
C HIS A 56 4.69 18.36 -7.34
N LYS A 57 5.95 18.30 -7.75
CA LYS A 57 6.62 19.39 -8.44
C LYS A 57 6.39 19.28 -9.95
N CYS A 58 5.88 20.34 -10.55
CA CYS A 58 5.66 20.45 -11.98
C CYS A 58 6.99 20.72 -12.72
N ALA A 59 7.00 20.46 -14.03
CA ALA A 59 8.18 20.68 -14.89
C ALA A 59 8.64 22.15 -14.96
N ASP A 60 7.74 23.10 -14.73
CA ASP A 60 8.05 24.54 -14.64
C ASP A 60 8.51 24.98 -13.24
N GLY A 61 8.65 24.03 -12.31
CA GLY A 61 9.05 24.25 -10.92
C GLY A 61 7.90 24.62 -9.98
N SER A 62 6.68 24.87 -10.49
CA SER A 62 5.50 25.08 -9.65
C SER A 62 5.13 23.81 -8.87
N TRP A 63 4.29 23.95 -7.85
CA TRP A 63 3.78 22.85 -7.06
C TRP A 63 2.31 22.62 -7.36
N VAL A 64 1.91 21.36 -7.37
CA VAL A 64 0.49 20.97 -7.35
C VAL A 64 0.27 19.92 -6.28
N ILE A 65 -0.76 20.11 -5.47
CA ILE A 65 -1.22 19.11 -4.53
C ILE A 65 -2.69 18.80 -4.78
N ARG A 66 -3.03 17.51 -4.74
CA ARG A 66 -4.41 17.05 -4.92
C ARG A 66 -4.81 16.05 -3.88
N GLU A 67 -6.09 16.09 -3.51
CA GLU A 67 -6.67 15.18 -2.53
C GLU A 67 -8.09 14.77 -2.93
N TRP A 68 -8.47 13.54 -2.59
CA TRP A 68 -9.84 13.04 -2.74
C TRP A 68 -10.57 13.14 -1.40
N ALA A 69 -11.53 14.07 -1.33
CA ALA A 69 -12.32 14.35 -0.13
C ALA A 69 -13.70 14.87 -0.53
N PRO A 70 -14.60 14.00 -1.02
CA PRO A 70 -15.91 14.38 -1.56
C PRO A 70 -16.86 15.01 -0.54
N ASN A 71 -16.69 14.76 0.77
CA ASN A 71 -17.51 15.38 1.82
C ASN A 71 -16.93 16.71 2.34
N ALA A 72 -15.77 17.15 1.83
CA ALA A 72 -15.18 18.41 2.26
C ALA A 72 -15.98 19.61 1.72
N ASN A 73 -16.08 20.65 2.53
CA ASN A 73 -16.57 21.98 2.15
C ASN A 73 -15.41 22.92 1.80
N ARG A 74 -14.26 22.76 2.47
CA ARG A 74 -13.02 23.51 2.23
C ARG A 74 -11.82 22.67 2.60
N ILE A 75 -10.71 22.88 1.90
CA ILE A 75 -9.42 22.26 2.23
C ILE A 75 -8.35 23.35 2.18
N TYR A 76 -7.48 23.37 3.18
CA TYR A 76 -6.33 24.26 3.25
C TYR A 76 -5.05 23.45 3.37
N LEU A 77 -3.98 23.89 2.71
CA LEU A 77 -2.63 23.48 3.03
C LEU A 77 -2.13 24.34 4.19
N ILE A 78 -1.75 23.71 5.31
CA ILE A 78 -1.19 24.40 6.46
C ILE A 78 0.22 23.86 6.72
N GLY A 79 1.15 24.73 7.11
CA GLY A 79 2.53 24.33 7.33
C GLY A 79 3.41 25.47 7.81
N GLU A 80 4.71 25.23 7.86
CA GLU A 80 5.70 26.21 8.33
C GLU A 80 5.64 27.51 7.51
N PHE A 81 5.55 27.40 6.18
CA PHE A 81 5.47 28.51 5.22
C PHE A 81 4.27 29.46 5.43
N ASN A 82 3.22 29.05 6.15
CA ASN A 82 2.07 29.90 6.49
C ASN A 82 1.76 29.95 7.99
N ASN A 83 2.73 29.59 8.83
CA ASN A 83 2.61 29.53 10.29
C ASN A 83 1.43 28.68 10.78
N TRP A 84 1.15 27.57 10.09
CA TRP A 84 0.06 26.64 10.41
C TRP A 84 -1.33 27.30 10.41
N LYS A 85 -1.54 28.29 9.53
CA LYS A 85 -2.81 29.04 9.45
C LYS A 85 -3.56 28.74 8.15
N ARG A 86 -4.88 28.57 8.29
CA ARG A 86 -5.83 28.54 7.18
C ARG A 86 -5.85 29.91 6.50
N THR A 87 -5.16 30.02 5.37
CA THR A 87 -5.05 31.26 4.60
C THR A 87 -5.52 31.02 3.17
N SER A 88 -6.16 32.02 2.56
CA SER A 88 -6.74 31.89 1.22
C SER A 88 -5.70 31.63 0.12
N ALA A 89 -4.43 31.99 0.34
CA ALA A 89 -3.33 31.70 -0.57
C ALA A 89 -3.03 30.20 -0.68
N TYR A 90 -3.46 29.40 0.30
CA TYR A 90 -3.23 27.96 0.37
C TYR A 90 -4.55 27.17 0.44
N GLU A 91 -5.64 27.76 -0.04
CA GLU A 91 -6.96 27.13 -0.12
C GLU A 91 -7.11 26.34 -1.43
N PHE A 92 -7.54 25.08 -1.34
CA PHE A 92 -7.77 24.23 -2.49
C PHE A 92 -9.07 24.63 -3.22
N SER A 93 -9.11 24.39 -4.52
CA SER A 93 -10.30 24.50 -5.35
C SER A 93 -10.86 23.12 -5.70
N PRO A 94 -12.18 22.92 -5.71
CA PRO A 94 -12.78 21.67 -6.19
C PRO A 94 -12.58 21.56 -7.71
N VAL A 95 -12.17 20.38 -8.18
CA VAL A 95 -11.96 20.07 -9.60
C VAL A 95 -12.91 18.99 -10.15
N GLY A 96 -13.93 18.62 -9.35
CA GLY A 96 -14.98 17.68 -9.73
C GLY A 96 -14.75 16.27 -9.19
N HIS A 97 -15.81 15.46 -9.16
CA HIS A 97 -15.79 14.06 -8.67
C HIS A 97 -15.21 13.88 -7.25
N GLY A 98 -15.36 14.89 -6.39
CA GLY A 98 -14.82 14.87 -5.02
C GLY A 98 -13.33 15.20 -4.90
N ASN A 99 -12.69 15.60 -5.99
CA ASN A 99 -11.27 15.95 -6.02
C ASN A 99 -11.07 17.44 -5.77
N TRP A 100 -9.97 17.74 -5.09
CA TRP A 100 -9.52 19.08 -4.75
C TRP A 100 -8.10 19.30 -5.25
N GLU A 101 -7.79 20.51 -5.72
CA GLU A 101 -6.48 20.88 -6.24
C GLU A 101 -6.04 22.23 -5.67
N LEU A 102 -4.77 22.33 -5.28
CA LEU A 102 -4.08 23.59 -5.02
C LEU A 102 -2.82 23.64 -5.89
N ARG A 103 -2.60 24.79 -6.53
CA ARG A 103 -1.37 25.09 -7.28
C ARG A 103 -0.66 26.27 -6.63
N LEU A 104 0.65 26.16 -6.50
CA LEU A 104 1.50 27.17 -5.88
C LEU A 104 2.72 27.42 -6.78
N ASP A 105 3.21 28.65 -6.86
CA ASP A 105 4.49 28.93 -7.52
C ASP A 105 5.66 28.28 -6.76
N SER A 106 6.79 28.10 -7.45
CA SER A 106 7.98 27.43 -6.93
C SER A 106 8.54 28.02 -5.63
N ILE A 107 8.29 29.31 -5.39
CA ILE A 107 8.78 30.06 -4.21
C ILE A 107 8.02 29.76 -2.92
N PHE A 108 6.86 29.10 -2.99
CA PHE A 108 5.97 28.95 -1.83
C PHE A 108 6.25 27.72 -0.98
N LEU A 109 6.97 26.73 -1.51
CA LEU A 109 7.35 25.51 -0.78
C LEU A 109 8.82 25.21 -0.99
N SER A 110 9.50 24.86 0.08
CA SER A 110 10.91 24.46 0.09
C SER A 110 11.07 23.04 0.61
N HIS A 111 12.09 22.33 0.10
CA HIS A 111 12.44 21.01 0.62
C HIS A 111 12.64 21.04 2.14
N GLY A 112 12.08 20.04 2.82
CA GLY A 112 12.18 19.87 4.27
C GLY A 112 11.06 20.53 5.06
N GLU A 113 10.30 21.47 4.45
CA GLU A 113 9.20 22.14 5.14
C GLU A 113 8.09 21.16 5.53
N LEU A 114 7.56 21.36 6.73
CA LEU A 114 6.50 20.54 7.29
C LEU A 114 5.12 21.09 6.94
N TYR A 115 4.20 20.17 6.63
CA TYR A 115 2.83 20.52 6.26
C TYR A 115 1.80 19.46 6.66
N LYS A 116 0.54 19.88 6.67
CA LYS A 116 -0.67 19.07 6.81
C LYS A 116 -1.78 19.67 5.94
N LEU A 117 -2.88 18.94 5.83
CA LEU A 117 -4.15 19.47 5.36
C LEU A 117 -4.98 19.92 6.57
N PHE A 118 -5.78 20.96 6.41
CA PHE A 118 -6.94 21.20 7.25
C PHE A 118 -8.19 21.00 6.39
N ILE A 119 -9.00 20.00 6.72
CA ILE A 119 -10.19 19.64 5.95
C ILE A 119 -11.41 20.05 6.78
N GLU A 120 -12.30 20.87 6.20
CA GLU A 120 -13.60 21.23 6.78
C GLU A 120 -14.69 20.41 6.08
N TRP A 121 -15.65 19.89 6.83
CA TRP A 121 -16.80 19.14 6.34
C TRP A 121 -18.08 19.53 7.10
N PRO A 122 -19.27 19.08 6.68
CA PRO A 122 -20.50 19.38 7.41
C PRO A 122 -20.43 18.97 8.89
N GLY A 123 -20.46 19.96 9.79
CA GLY A 123 -20.47 19.73 11.24
C GLY A 123 -19.10 19.63 11.91
N GLY A 124 -17.98 19.78 11.18
CA GLY A 124 -16.65 19.70 11.78
C GLY A 124 -15.51 20.05 10.82
N GLY A 125 -14.29 19.87 11.31
CA GLY A 125 -13.07 20.02 10.52
C GLY A 125 -11.85 19.80 11.39
N ASP A 126 -10.78 19.31 10.80
CA ASP A 126 -9.60 18.87 11.54
C ASP A 126 -8.35 18.77 10.64
N GLU A 127 -7.19 18.62 11.28
CA GLU A 127 -5.92 18.39 10.60
C GLU A 127 -5.81 16.95 10.10
N ARG A 128 -5.29 16.76 8.89
CA ARG A 128 -5.07 15.45 8.28
C ARG A 128 -3.72 15.41 7.58
N ILE A 129 -3.08 14.25 7.58
CA ILE A 129 -1.96 13.97 6.68
C ILE A 129 -2.53 13.60 5.31
N PRO A 130 -2.04 14.17 4.19
CA PRO A 130 -2.51 13.80 2.86
C PRO A 130 -2.46 12.28 2.62
N ALA A 131 -3.51 11.70 2.02
CA ALA A 131 -3.64 10.25 1.88
C ALA A 131 -2.54 9.62 1.01
N TYR A 132 -1.98 10.41 0.08
CA TYR A 132 -0.90 10.03 -0.83
C TYR A 132 0.44 10.68 -0.44
N CYS A 133 0.63 11.00 0.85
CA CYS A 133 1.90 11.53 1.31
C CYS A 133 3.04 10.50 1.16
N THR A 134 4.15 10.91 0.55
CA THR A 134 5.33 10.06 0.30
C THR A 134 6.42 10.20 1.36
N ARG A 135 6.34 11.24 2.21
CA ARG A 135 7.29 11.50 3.29
C ARG A 135 6.58 12.09 4.49
N LEU A 136 6.58 11.33 5.59
CA LEU A 136 6.20 11.83 6.92
C LEU A 136 7.43 11.93 7.80
N VAL A 137 7.42 12.82 8.79
CA VAL A 137 8.40 12.86 9.86
C VAL A 137 7.71 12.97 11.20
N GLN A 138 8.28 12.31 12.21
CA GLN A 138 7.84 12.43 13.59
C GLN A 138 8.73 13.43 14.32
N ASP A 139 8.11 14.38 15.00
CA ASP A 139 8.83 15.29 15.90
C ASP A 139 9.32 14.52 17.14
N ASP A 140 10.58 14.71 17.51
CA ASP A 140 11.22 13.94 18.58
C ASP A 140 10.72 14.27 19.99
N GLU A 141 10.13 15.45 20.21
CA GLU A 141 9.65 15.87 21.51
C GLU A 141 8.14 15.63 21.67
N THR A 142 7.36 16.19 20.75
CA THR A 142 5.89 16.16 20.75
C THR A 142 5.32 14.85 20.23
N LYS A 143 6.12 14.07 19.47
CA LYS A 143 5.70 12.83 18.79
C LYS A 143 4.63 12.99 17.73
N VAL A 144 4.27 14.23 17.38
CA VAL A 144 3.35 14.56 16.29
C VAL A 144 4.01 14.24 14.96
N PHE A 145 3.23 13.70 14.04
CA PHE A 145 3.67 13.51 12.67
C PHE A 145 3.22 14.66 11.77
N CYS A 146 4.09 15.01 10.82
CA CYS A 146 3.79 15.96 9.74
C CYS A 146 4.24 15.36 8.40
N ALA A 147 3.53 15.71 7.33
CA ALA A 147 4.07 15.51 5.99
C ALA A 147 5.25 16.46 5.78
N GLN A 148 6.20 16.07 4.95
CA GLN A 148 7.38 16.86 4.64
C GLN A 148 7.52 17.04 3.14
N VAL A 149 7.80 18.26 2.68
CA VAL A 149 8.11 18.53 1.28
C VAL A 149 9.41 17.80 0.91
N TRP A 150 9.30 16.75 0.10
CA TRP A 150 10.44 15.94 -0.31
C TRP A 150 10.85 16.27 -1.75
N ASP A 151 11.96 17.00 -1.89
CA ASP A 151 12.50 17.52 -3.15
C ASP A 151 14.02 17.68 -3.01
N PRO A 152 14.72 16.56 -2.82
CA PRO A 152 16.16 16.58 -2.65
C PRO A 152 16.83 17.19 -3.90
N GLU A 153 17.92 17.95 -3.70
CA GLU A 153 18.66 18.59 -4.80
C GLU A 153 19.15 17.58 -5.84
N ARG A 154 19.37 16.32 -5.42
CA ARG A 154 19.84 15.23 -6.27
C ARG A 154 18.95 14.02 -6.08
N GLU A 155 18.37 13.56 -7.18
CA GLU A 155 17.71 12.26 -7.23
C GLU A 155 18.72 11.14 -7.04
N TYR A 156 18.26 10.04 -6.43
CA TYR A 156 19.06 8.83 -6.31
C TYR A 156 19.30 8.19 -7.68
N LEU A 157 20.56 7.89 -8.00
CA LEU A 157 20.94 7.21 -9.24
C LEU A 157 21.20 5.73 -8.95
N TRP A 158 20.29 4.87 -9.42
CA TRP A 158 20.42 3.41 -9.35
C TRP A 158 21.65 2.92 -10.11
N LYS A 159 22.42 2.01 -9.49
CA LYS A 159 23.70 1.52 -10.02
C LYS A 159 23.63 0.06 -10.44
N ASN A 160 22.73 -0.73 -9.86
CA ASN A 160 22.62 -2.15 -10.13
C ASN A 160 21.29 -2.47 -10.83
N ASP A 161 21.37 -3.42 -11.76
CA ASP A 161 20.19 -3.95 -12.43
C ASP A 161 19.41 -4.90 -11.52
N ARG A 162 18.15 -5.10 -11.88
CA ARG A 162 17.20 -5.97 -11.17
C ARG A 162 17.70 -7.42 -11.09
N VAL A 163 17.37 -8.08 -9.98
CA VAL A 163 17.65 -9.51 -9.80
C VAL A 163 16.69 -10.34 -10.66
N LEU A 164 17.22 -11.34 -11.38
CA LEU A 164 16.39 -12.30 -12.12
C LEU A 164 15.53 -13.13 -11.17
N ARG A 165 14.30 -13.46 -11.57
CA ARG A 165 13.39 -14.30 -10.76
C ARG A 165 14.05 -15.59 -10.34
N ARG A 166 13.81 -15.92 -9.08
CA ARG A 166 14.21 -17.19 -8.49
C ARG A 166 12.96 -18.03 -8.23
N PRO A 167 12.87 -19.24 -8.80
CA PRO A 167 11.68 -20.07 -8.63
C PRO A 167 11.47 -20.55 -7.19
N HIS A 168 12.52 -20.57 -6.37
CA HIS A 168 12.51 -21.03 -4.98
C HIS A 168 13.26 -20.03 -4.09
N PRO A 169 12.64 -18.92 -3.68
CA PRO A 169 13.32 -17.89 -2.88
C PRO A 169 13.70 -18.44 -1.50
N LEU A 170 14.94 -18.19 -1.08
CA LEU A 170 15.37 -18.38 0.29
C LEU A 170 15.29 -17.02 0.99
N ILE A 171 14.24 -16.85 1.79
CA ILE A 171 13.83 -15.56 2.34
C ILE A 171 14.41 -15.37 3.73
N TYR A 172 15.12 -14.25 3.94
CA TYR A 172 15.47 -13.73 5.24
C TYR A 172 14.48 -12.63 5.62
N GLU A 173 13.53 -12.95 6.49
CA GLU A 173 12.59 -11.95 7.02
C GLU A 173 13.30 -11.05 8.05
N CYS A 174 13.09 -9.75 7.95
CA CYS A 174 13.75 -8.77 8.80
C CYS A 174 12.91 -7.52 9.07
N HIS A 175 13.25 -6.85 10.16
CA HIS A 175 12.73 -5.53 10.51
C HIS A 175 13.92 -4.58 10.72
N ILE A 176 13.95 -3.46 10.00
CA ILE A 176 15.09 -2.53 9.98
C ILE A 176 15.38 -1.98 11.38
N GLY A 177 14.38 -1.40 12.04
CA GLY A 177 14.57 -0.70 13.31
C GLY A 177 15.08 -1.54 14.49
N MET A 178 15.06 -2.88 14.41
CA MET A 178 15.53 -3.77 15.49
C MET A 178 16.68 -4.67 15.05
N SER A 179 17.38 -4.28 13.98
CA SER A 179 18.48 -5.07 13.40
C SER A 179 19.85 -4.79 14.01
N SER A 180 19.92 -3.94 15.04
CA SER A 180 21.16 -3.57 15.74
C SER A 180 21.22 -4.19 17.14
N GLU A 181 22.43 -4.39 17.65
CA GLU A 181 22.66 -4.77 19.06
C GLU A 181 22.43 -3.59 20.02
N GLU A 182 22.46 -2.36 19.50
CA GLU A 182 22.20 -1.15 20.27
C GLU A 182 20.71 -1.00 20.60
N ARG A 183 20.39 -0.45 21.79
CA ARG A 183 19.01 -0.20 22.25
C ARG A 183 18.45 1.09 21.63
N LYS A 184 18.41 1.16 20.31
CA LYS A 184 17.88 2.27 19.52
C LYS A 184 17.13 1.73 18.29
N VAL A 185 16.44 2.61 17.59
CA VAL A 185 15.92 2.28 16.25
C VAL A 185 17.10 2.32 15.27
N ALA A 186 17.41 1.19 14.64
CA ALA A 186 18.46 1.11 13.64
C ALA A 186 18.03 1.69 12.29
N THR A 187 19.00 2.09 11.47
CA THR A 187 18.75 2.79 10.20
C THR A 187 18.90 1.90 8.96
N PHE A 188 18.40 2.37 7.81
CA PHE A 188 18.64 1.72 6.52
C PHE A 188 20.13 1.59 6.21
N CYS A 189 20.92 2.63 6.48
CA CYS A 189 22.37 2.63 6.30
C CYS A 189 23.05 1.57 7.18
N GLU A 190 22.67 1.47 8.46
CA GLU A 190 23.20 0.45 9.37
C GLU A 190 22.83 -0.97 8.93
N PHE A 191 21.60 -1.20 8.49
CA PHE A 191 21.17 -2.49 7.96
C PHE A 191 21.95 -2.88 6.70
N ARG A 192 22.09 -1.93 5.76
CA ARG A 192 22.84 -2.12 4.52
C ARG A 192 24.29 -2.53 4.80
N GLU A 193 24.95 -1.85 5.72
CA GLU A 193 26.39 -2.05 5.97
C GLU A 193 26.66 -3.28 6.84
N ASN A 194 25.81 -3.57 7.82
CA ASN A 194 26.11 -4.59 8.84
C ASN A 194 25.32 -5.89 8.64
N VAL A 195 24.12 -5.83 8.08
CA VAL A 195 23.19 -6.97 8.02
C VAL A 195 23.15 -7.60 6.64
N LEU A 196 23.09 -6.83 5.55
CA LEU A 196 23.10 -7.41 4.19
C LEU A 196 24.32 -8.32 3.93
N PRO A 197 25.57 -7.99 4.32
CA PRO A 197 26.70 -8.89 4.14
C PRO A 197 26.56 -10.22 4.90
N ARG A 198 25.89 -10.19 6.05
CA ARG A 198 25.58 -11.40 6.82
C ARG A 198 24.54 -12.25 6.10
N ILE A 199 23.46 -11.65 5.62
CA ILE A 199 22.39 -12.34 4.86
C ILE A 199 22.99 -13.04 3.65
N LYS A 200 23.81 -12.33 2.87
CA LYS A 200 24.49 -12.90 1.70
C LYS A 200 25.39 -14.08 2.07
N ARG A 201 26.20 -13.95 3.13
CA ARG A 201 27.11 -15.01 3.59
C ARG A 201 26.36 -16.26 4.05
N LEU A 202 25.16 -16.10 4.62
CA LEU A 202 24.29 -17.20 5.03
C LEU A 202 23.62 -17.92 3.84
N GLY A 203 23.69 -17.35 2.63
CA GLY A 203 23.19 -17.97 1.40
C GLY A 203 21.74 -17.64 1.06
N TYR A 204 21.10 -16.73 1.81
CA TYR A 204 19.79 -16.19 1.43
C TYR A 204 19.92 -15.35 0.16
N ASP A 205 18.88 -15.38 -0.66
CA ASP A 205 18.83 -14.67 -1.94
C ASP A 205 17.63 -13.74 -2.07
N THR A 206 16.80 -13.68 -1.04
CA THR A 206 15.68 -12.77 -0.91
C THR A 206 15.66 -12.24 0.51
N ILE A 207 15.42 -10.95 0.69
CA ILE A 207 15.03 -10.37 1.97
C ILE A 207 13.57 -10.00 1.93
N GLN A 208 12.89 -10.18 3.05
CA GLN A 208 11.55 -9.68 3.24
C GLN A 208 11.55 -8.66 4.35
N ILE A 209 11.29 -7.41 3.99
CA ILE A 209 11.40 -6.28 4.90
C ILE A 209 10.00 -5.92 5.41
N MET A 210 9.85 -6.05 6.72
CA MET A 210 8.65 -5.67 7.45
C MET A 210 8.63 -4.17 7.76
N ALA A 211 7.43 -3.64 8.06
CA ALA A 211 7.23 -2.32 8.65
C ALA A 211 7.73 -1.12 7.81
N LEU A 212 7.73 -1.23 6.48
CA LEU A 212 8.16 -0.14 5.59
C LEU A 212 7.10 0.96 5.42
N GLN A 213 5.81 0.61 5.35
CA GLN A 213 4.74 1.62 5.34
C GLN A 213 4.69 2.34 6.68
N GLU A 214 4.50 3.66 6.67
CA GLU A 214 4.56 4.47 7.88
C GLU A 214 3.42 4.10 8.85
N HIS A 215 3.81 3.89 10.10
CA HIS A 215 2.97 3.36 11.17
C HIS A 215 3.28 4.11 12.48
N PRO A 216 2.37 4.94 13.01
CA PRO A 216 2.66 5.78 14.18
C PRO A 216 3.01 4.97 15.43
N TYR A 217 2.39 3.81 15.61
CA TYR A 217 2.66 2.93 16.73
C TYR A 217 3.78 1.92 16.42
N TYR A 218 5.00 2.18 16.88
CA TYR A 218 6.15 1.29 16.65
C TYR A 218 5.95 -0.12 17.22
N GLY A 219 5.21 -0.25 18.33
CA GLY A 219 4.85 -1.55 18.92
C GLY A 219 3.90 -2.40 18.08
N SER A 220 3.34 -1.85 17.00
CA SER A 220 2.53 -2.61 16.04
C SER A 220 3.35 -3.50 15.13
N PHE A 221 4.69 -3.39 15.15
CA PHE A 221 5.58 -4.11 14.25
C PHE A 221 5.34 -3.83 12.76
N GLY A 222 4.73 -2.68 12.45
CA GLY A 222 4.39 -2.27 11.09
C GLY A 222 2.93 -2.52 10.70
N TYR A 223 2.16 -3.27 11.49
CA TYR A 223 0.81 -3.68 11.09
C TYR A 223 -0.26 -2.58 11.24
N GLN A 224 -0.04 -1.55 12.08
CA GLN A 224 -0.97 -0.43 12.22
C GLN A 224 -0.59 0.72 11.27
N VAL A 225 -0.67 0.46 9.96
CA VAL A 225 -0.32 1.43 8.91
C VAL A 225 -1.29 2.61 8.92
N SER A 226 -0.74 3.82 8.91
CA SER A 226 -1.52 5.05 8.81
C SER A 226 -1.28 5.79 7.49
N ASN A 227 -0.08 5.69 6.90
CA ASN A 227 0.24 6.30 5.61
C ASN A 227 0.86 5.27 4.67
N PHE A 228 0.16 4.98 3.59
CA PHE A 228 0.44 3.82 2.73
C PHE A 228 1.57 4.06 1.74
N PHE A 229 1.78 5.33 1.34
CA PHE A 229 2.80 5.76 0.39
C PHE A 229 4.07 6.29 1.08
N ALA A 230 4.01 6.55 2.38
CA ALA A 230 5.17 7.05 3.11
C ALA A 230 6.03 5.90 3.61
N LEU A 231 7.32 5.99 3.31
CA LEU A 231 8.34 5.16 3.96
C LEU A 231 8.50 5.59 5.41
N SER A 232 8.51 4.61 6.32
CA SER A 232 8.70 4.84 7.76
C SER A 232 9.93 5.70 8.03
N SER A 233 9.69 6.89 8.59
CA SER A 233 10.69 7.94 8.78
C SER A 233 11.77 7.58 9.78
N ARG A 234 11.49 6.59 10.62
CA ARG A 234 12.33 6.23 11.77
C ARG A 234 13.63 5.57 11.36
N PHE A 235 13.68 5.02 10.15
CA PHE A 235 14.83 4.25 9.68
C PHE A 235 15.76 5.09 8.78
N GLY A 236 15.32 6.25 8.30
CA GLY A 236 16.09 7.09 7.40
C GLY A 236 15.24 7.77 6.33
N THR A 237 15.89 8.25 5.28
CA THR A 237 15.26 8.91 4.13
C THR A 237 14.88 7.93 3.02
N PRO A 238 14.00 8.32 2.09
CA PRO A 238 13.73 7.56 0.87
C PRO A 238 14.99 7.15 0.09
N GLU A 239 15.98 8.03 -0.03
CA GLU A 239 17.23 7.78 -0.77
C GLU A 239 18.12 6.76 -0.06
N GLU A 240 18.17 6.77 1.28
CA GLU A 240 18.89 5.76 2.05
C GLU A 240 18.27 4.37 1.86
N PHE A 241 16.95 4.28 1.74
CA PHE A 241 16.27 3.04 1.42
C PHE A 241 16.49 2.61 -0.03
N LYS A 242 16.43 3.53 -1.00
CA LYS A 242 16.81 3.24 -2.39
C LYS A 242 18.24 2.68 -2.45
N GLU A 243 19.17 3.23 -1.67
CA GLU A 243 20.53 2.71 -1.60
C GLU A 243 20.64 1.33 -0.94
N LEU A 244 19.82 1.03 0.07
CA LEU A 244 19.72 -0.31 0.63
C LEU A 244 19.24 -1.32 -0.41
N VAL A 245 18.18 -0.99 -1.16
CA VAL A 245 17.63 -1.86 -2.21
C VAL A 245 18.65 -2.07 -3.33
N ASP A 246 19.25 -0.98 -3.83
CA ASP A 246 20.27 -1.04 -4.89
C ASP A 246 21.48 -1.89 -4.46
N THR A 247 21.91 -1.76 -3.20
CA THR A 247 22.99 -2.58 -2.63
C THR A 247 22.60 -4.05 -2.56
N ALA A 248 21.38 -4.37 -2.12
CA ALA A 248 20.88 -5.75 -2.11
C ALA A 248 20.86 -6.34 -3.53
N HIS A 249 20.41 -5.58 -4.53
CA HIS A 249 20.43 -5.97 -5.94
C HIS A 249 21.85 -6.23 -6.45
N GLY A 250 22.80 -5.36 -6.15
CA GLY A 250 24.23 -5.57 -6.47
C GLY A 250 24.84 -6.81 -5.82
N MET A 251 24.26 -7.28 -4.71
CA MET A 251 24.61 -8.54 -4.04
C MET A 251 23.82 -9.74 -4.58
N GLY A 252 22.94 -9.55 -5.56
CA GLY A 252 22.07 -10.57 -6.13
C GLY A 252 20.99 -11.06 -5.17
N ILE A 253 20.52 -10.17 -4.27
CA ILE A 253 19.47 -10.40 -3.29
C ILE A 253 18.22 -9.63 -3.71
N ALA A 254 17.10 -10.32 -3.89
CA ALA A 254 15.80 -9.70 -4.15
C ALA A 254 15.21 -9.07 -2.88
N VAL A 255 14.45 -7.99 -3.01
CA VAL A 255 13.81 -7.29 -1.90
C VAL A 255 12.29 -7.37 -2.03
N VAL A 256 11.67 -8.11 -1.11
CA VAL A 256 10.22 -8.19 -0.96
C VAL A 256 9.80 -7.34 0.24
N MET A 257 8.64 -6.71 0.15
CA MET A 257 8.08 -5.88 1.21
C MET A 257 6.79 -6.48 1.78
N ASP A 258 6.60 -6.35 3.09
CA ASP A 258 5.27 -6.50 3.69
C ASP A 258 4.35 -5.36 3.24
N ILE A 259 3.25 -5.70 2.58
CA ILE A 259 2.21 -4.76 2.18
C ILE A 259 0.94 -5.04 2.98
N VAL A 260 0.58 -4.09 3.83
CA VAL A 260 -0.54 -4.23 4.77
C VAL A 260 -1.76 -3.55 4.17
N HIS A 261 -2.45 -4.26 3.30
CA HIS A 261 -3.71 -3.79 2.70
C HIS A 261 -4.95 -4.40 3.33
N SER A 262 -4.79 -5.22 4.37
CA SER A 262 -5.90 -5.84 5.09
C SER A 262 -6.70 -4.87 5.94
N HIS A 263 -6.05 -3.82 6.46
CA HIS A 263 -6.65 -2.81 7.31
C HIS A 263 -5.81 -1.53 7.33
N SER A 264 -6.35 -0.49 7.97
CA SER A 264 -5.64 0.74 8.30
C SER A 264 -5.81 1.04 9.80
N SER A 265 -4.86 1.75 10.40
CA SER A 265 -5.02 2.28 11.75
C SER A 265 -6.31 3.09 11.89
N ASP A 266 -6.97 2.99 13.05
CA ASP A 266 -8.15 3.78 13.40
C ASP A 266 -7.84 5.24 13.75
N ASN A 267 -6.55 5.59 13.79
CA ASN A 267 -6.04 6.93 14.02
C ASN A 267 -6.57 7.93 12.98
N THR A 268 -7.19 9.01 13.47
CA THR A 268 -7.78 10.06 12.64
C THR A 268 -6.83 11.22 12.33
N ALA A 269 -5.81 11.43 13.16
CA ALA A 269 -4.87 12.55 13.01
C ALA A 269 -3.79 12.21 11.98
N GLU A 270 -3.22 11.00 12.07
CA GLU A 270 -2.15 10.53 11.20
C GLU A 270 -2.58 9.49 10.16
N GLY A 271 -3.84 9.04 10.18
CA GLY A 271 -4.34 7.96 9.32
C GLY A 271 -5.54 8.35 8.46
N LEU A 272 -6.09 7.36 7.76
CA LEU A 272 -7.21 7.53 6.83
C LEU A 272 -8.59 7.52 7.52
N SER A 273 -8.65 7.23 8.82
CA SER A 273 -9.89 7.16 9.59
C SER A 273 -10.57 8.53 9.67
N LEU A 274 -11.84 8.62 9.27
CA LEU A 274 -12.61 9.87 9.27
C LEU A 274 -11.92 11.02 8.52
N PHE A 275 -11.24 10.69 7.42
CA PHE A 275 -10.40 11.62 6.67
C PHE A 275 -11.16 12.87 6.21
N ASP A 276 -12.33 12.71 5.58
CA ASP A 276 -13.24 13.81 5.20
C ASP A 276 -14.46 13.93 6.14
N GLY A 277 -14.34 13.39 7.36
CA GLY A 277 -15.40 13.33 8.36
C GLY A 277 -16.39 12.17 8.19
N ARG A 278 -16.39 11.45 7.06
CA ARG A 278 -17.21 10.25 6.89
C ARG A 278 -16.52 8.99 7.40
N ASP A 279 -17.30 8.09 7.97
CA ASP A 279 -16.82 6.76 8.35
C ASP A 279 -16.47 5.92 7.12
N ASP A 280 -17.16 6.14 6.01
CA ASP A 280 -17.16 5.27 4.85
C ASP A 280 -16.30 5.75 3.66
N LEU A 281 -15.40 6.72 3.83
CA LEU A 281 -14.63 7.23 2.68
C LEU A 281 -13.78 6.11 2.06
N TYR A 282 -12.85 5.56 2.84
CA TYR A 282 -11.97 4.46 2.43
C TYR A 282 -12.45 3.08 2.91
N PHE A 283 -13.40 3.05 3.84
CA PHE A 283 -13.75 1.87 4.63
C PHE A 283 -15.20 1.44 4.43
N TYR A 284 -15.48 0.19 4.79
CA TYR A 284 -16.86 -0.27 4.88
C TYR A 284 -17.65 0.53 5.93
N LYS A 285 -18.97 0.57 5.80
CA LYS A 285 -19.86 1.23 6.77
C LYS A 285 -20.07 0.39 8.00
N GLY A 286 -20.29 1.05 9.14
CA GLY A 286 -20.74 0.38 10.36
C GLY A 286 -19.77 -0.71 10.83
N PRO A 287 -20.26 -1.80 11.45
CA PRO A 287 -19.39 -2.84 12.03
C PRO A 287 -18.40 -3.47 11.06
N GLN A 288 -18.76 -3.61 9.78
CA GLN A 288 -17.86 -4.16 8.75
C GLN A 288 -16.64 -3.27 8.48
N GLY A 289 -16.72 -1.98 8.79
CA GLY A 289 -15.62 -1.04 8.65
C GLY A 289 -14.59 -1.10 9.77
N HIS A 290 -14.76 -2.00 10.75
CA HIS A 290 -13.93 -2.10 11.95
C HIS A 290 -13.51 -3.54 12.23
N HIS A 291 -12.21 -3.76 12.44
CA HIS A 291 -11.71 -5.07 12.82
C HIS A 291 -11.80 -5.27 14.35
N PRO A 292 -12.63 -6.20 14.85
CA PRO A 292 -12.96 -6.28 16.28
C PRO A 292 -11.77 -6.71 17.15
N ALA A 293 -10.83 -7.50 16.62
CA ALA A 293 -9.68 -7.98 17.38
C ALA A 293 -8.46 -7.06 17.28
N TRP A 294 -8.38 -6.21 16.26
CA TRP A 294 -7.19 -5.39 15.97
C TRP A 294 -7.40 -3.91 16.27
N GLY A 295 -8.65 -3.47 16.50
CA GLY A 295 -8.95 -2.05 16.74
C GLY A 295 -8.60 -1.18 15.54
N SER A 296 -8.85 -1.68 14.33
CA SER A 296 -8.45 -1.03 13.07
C SER A 296 -9.64 -0.84 12.13
N ARG A 297 -9.41 -0.17 11.00
CA ARG A 297 -10.40 0.09 9.94
C ARG A 297 -10.25 -0.89 8.77
N CYS A 298 -11.36 -1.42 8.27
CA CYS A 298 -11.37 -2.36 7.14
C CYS A 298 -11.76 -1.66 5.83
N PHE A 299 -10.89 -1.75 4.81
CA PHE A 299 -11.09 -1.12 3.51
C PHE A 299 -12.35 -1.61 2.81
N ASP A 300 -13.04 -0.70 2.12
CA ASP A 300 -14.13 -1.08 1.21
C ASP A 300 -13.57 -1.41 -0.17
N TYR A 301 -13.23 -2.68 -0.38
CA TYR A 301 -12.71 -3.16 -1.67
C TYR A 301 -13.76 -3.12 -2.80
N GLY A 302 -15.02 -2.76 -2.49
CA GLY A 302 -16.09 -2.58 -3.47
C GLY A 302 -16.12 -1.20 -4.11
N LYS A 303 -15.34 -0.23 -3.59
CA LYS A 303 -15.24 1.14 -4.13
C LYS A 303 -14.06 1.26 -5.10
N ASP A 304 -14.34 1.78 -6.29
CA ASP A 304 -13.33 1.92 -7.35
C ASP A 304 -12.18 2.84 -6.92
N GLU A 305 -12.47 3.92 -6.18
CA GLU A 305 -11.47 4.86 -5.68
C GLU A 305 -10.52 4.20 -4.66
N VAL A 306 -11.05 3.32 -3.80
CA VAL A 306 -10.26 2.56 -2.81
C VAL A 306 -9.41 1.50 -3.51
N VAL A 307 -9.98 0.78 -4.46
CA VAL A 307 -9.23 -0.20 -5.26
C VAL A 307 -8.11 0.49 -6.04
N ARG A 308 -8.37 1.65 -6.66
CA ARG A 308 -7.33 2.44 -7.35
C ARG A 308 -6.26 2.98 -6.40
N PHE A 309 -6.63 3.39 -5.19
CA PHE A 309 -5.67 3.79 -4.14
C PHE A 309 -4.71 2.65 -3.81
N LEU A 310 -5.24 1.47 -3.46
CA LEU A 310 -4.44 0.31 -3.05
C LEU A 310 -3.62 -0.29 -4.20
N LEU A 311 -4.19 -0.40 -5.40
CA LEU A 311 -3.46 -0.84 -6.60
C LEU A 311 -2.34 0.13 -6.97
N SER A 312 -2.60 1.44 -6.87
CA SER A 312 -1.59 2.47 -7.09
C SER A 312 -0.50 2.42 -6.02
N ASN A 313 -0.80 1.95 -4.81
CA ASN A 313 0.20 1.74 -3.78
C ASN A 313 1.15 0.60 -4.15
N CYS A 314 0.64 -0.54 -4.63
CA CYS A 314 1.48 -1.62 -5.17
C CYS A 314 2.40 -1.09 -6.29
N LYS A 315 1.86 -0.31 -7.22
CA LYS A 315 2.63 0.27 -8.33
C LYS A 315 3.72 1.23 -7.83
N TYR A 316 3.39 2.13 -6.91
CA TYR A 316 4.32 3.07 -6.32
C TYR A 316 5.55 2.37 -5.73
N TRP A 317 5.36 1.36 -4.89
CA TRP A 317 6.48 0.65 -4.27
C TRP A 317 7.36 -0.11 -5.28
N LEU A 318 6.77 -0.67 -6.34
CA LEU A 318 7.52 -1.33 -7.41
C LEU A 318 8.33 -0.35 -8.27
N GLU A 319 7.81 0.84 -8.55
CA GLU A 319 8.42 1.82 -9.45
C GLU A 319 9.38 2.77 -8.73
N GLU A 320 9.00 3.29 -7.56
CA GLU A 320 9.80 4.27 -6.82
C GLU A 320 11.01 3.63 -6.13
N TYR A 321 10.81 2.44 -5.56
CA TYR A 321 11.81 1.73 -4.76
C TYR A 321 12.31 0.44 -5.41
N HIS A 322 11.89 0.14 -6.64
CA HIS A 322 12.35 -1.01 -7.42
C HIS A 322 12.17 -2.38 -6.75
N LEU A 323 11.21 -2.52 -5.83
CA LEU A 323 11.00 -3.76 -5.08
C LEU A 323 10.69 -4.95 -6.00
N ASP A 324 11.02 -6.16 -5.54
CA ASP A 324 10.91 -7.42 -6.27
C ASP A 324 9.63 -8.18 -5.98
N GLY A 325 8.74 -7.63 -5.15
CA GLY A 325 7.51 -8.28 -4.79
C GLY A 325 6.98 -7.86 -3.44
N PHE A 326 5.93 -8.55 -3.01
CA PHE A 326 5.24 -8.27 -1.76
C PHE A 326 4.84 -9.55 -1.01
N ARG A 327 4.80 -9.47 0.32
CA ARG A 327 3.90 -10.30 1.12
C ARG A 327 2.68 -9.48 1.48
N PHE A 328 1.50 -9.93 1.09
CA PHE A 328 0.23 -9.38 1.53
C PHE A 328 -0.10 -9.95 2.90
N ASP A 329 -0.17 -9.07 3.90
CA ASP A 329 -0.38 -9.46 5.30
C ASP A 329 -1.85 -9.44 5.70
N GLY A 330 -2.24 -10.40 6.53
CA GLY A 330 -3.61 -10.55 7.00
C GLY A 330 -4.60 -10.93 5.90
N VAL A 331 -4.20 -11.72 4.91
CA VAL A 331 -5.07 -12.13 3.79
C VAL A 331 -6.31 -12.89 4.28
N THR A 332 -6.18 -13.71 5.34
CA THR A 332 -7.35 -14.32 5.99
C THR A 332 -8.36 -13.27 6.47
N SER A 333 -7.90 -12.18 7.07
CA SER A 333 -8.77 -11.10 7.53
C SER A 333 -9.46 -10.36 6.39
N MET A 334 -8.82 -10.29 5.22
CA MET A 334 -9.39 -9.66 4.03
C MET A 334 -10.53 -10.49 3.46
N ILE A 335 -10.31 -11.80 3.33
CA ILE A 335 -11.15 -12.68 2.51
C ILE A 335 -12.43 -13.09 3.22
N TYR A 336 -12.48 -13.10 4.56
CA TYR A 336 -13.67 -13.52 5.29
C TYR A 336 -14.28 -12.37 6.09
N TRP A 337 -15.61 -12.26 6.07
CA TRP A 337 -16.34 -11.25 6.84
C TRP A 337 -16.18 -11.40 8.36
N ASP A 338 -15.89 -12.61 8.82
CA ASP A 338 -15.56 -12.94 10.21
C ASP A 338 -14.06 -12.81 10.52
N HIS A 339 -13.26 -12.42 9.52
CA HIS A 339 -11.81 -12.30 9.57
C HIS A 339 -11.07 -13.59 9.96
N GLY A 340 -11.72 -14.75 9.83
CA GLY A 340 -11.22 -16.04 10.29
C GLY A 340 -11.27 -16.22 11.82
N LEU A 341 -11.89 -15.30 12.56
CA LEU A 341 -11.97 -15.37 14.02
C LEU A 341 -12.94 -16.48 14.47
N GLY A 342 -12.43 -17.40 15.30
CA GLY A 342 -13.23 -18.50 15.84
C GLY A 342 -13.70 -19.50 14.79
N LYS A 343 -13.03 -19.57 13.64
CA LYS A 343 -13.41 -20.40 12.51
C LYS A 343 -12.39 -21.50 12.25
N ASP A 344 -12.89 -22.71 12.04
CA ASP A 344 -12.10 -23.83 11.55
C ASP A 344 -12.30 -23.98 10.04
N PHE A 345 -11.20 -24.05 9.30
CA PHE A 345 -11.21 -24.25 7.85
C PHE A 345 -11.10 -25.73 7.50
N ASN A 346 -12.19 -26.47 7.72
CA ASN A 346 -12.26 -27.92 7.52
C ASN A 346 -13.01 -28.28 6.22
N GLY A 347 -12.30 -28.20 5.10
CA GLY A 347 -12.85 -28.49 3.76
C GLY A 347 -13.03 -27.24 2.90
N TYR A 348 -13.63 -27.40 1.74
CA TYR A 348 -13.65 -26.35 0.71
C TYR A 348 -14.85 -25.40 0.79
N GLU A 349 -15.95 -25.80 1.42
CA GLU A 349 -17.16 -24.97 1.53
C GLU A 349 -16.90 -23.58 2.13
N PRO A 350 -16.07 -23.42 3.19
CA PRO A 350 -15.76 -22.11 3.75
C PRO A 350 -15.12 -21.13 2.78
N TYR A 351 -14.53 -21.60 1.68
CA TYR A 351 -13.82 -20.78 0.69
C TYR A 351 -14.72 -20.26 -0.45
N PHE A 352 -15.95 -20.77 -0.55
CA PHE A 352 -16.85 -20.52 -1.68
C PHE A 352 -18.32 -20.31 -1.23
N ASN A 353 -18.50 -19.74 -0.03
CA ASN A 353 -19.82 -19.44 0.52
C ASN A 353 -20.01 -17.93 0.75
N ALA A 354 -21.18 -17.53 1.27
CA ALA A 354 -21.51 -16.13 1.52
C ALA A 354 -20.69 -15.46 2.65
N GLY A 355 -19.87 -16.22 3.38
CA GLY A 355 -18.94 -15.71 4.39
C GLY A 355 -17.66 -15.10 3.81
N VAL A 356 -17.45 -15.23 2.50
CA VAL A 356 -16.32 -14.65 1.77
C VAL A 356 -16.65 -13.23 1.32
N ASP A 357 -15.72 -12.29 1.51
CA ASP A 357 -15.73 -10.99 0.86
C ASP A 357 -15.14 -11.10 -0.55
N GLU A 358 -16.02 -11.31 -1.52
CA GLU A 358 -15.62 -11.38 -2.93
C GLU A 358 -15.04 -10.06 -3.46
N ASN A 359 -15.25 -8.92 -2.79
CA ASN A 359 -14.57 -7.68 -3.16
C ASN A 359 -13.08 -7.75 -2.82
N ALA A 360 -12.75 -8.21 -1.61
CA ALA A 360 -11.36 -8.39 -1.18
C ALA A 360 -10.62 -9.41 -2.06
N VAL A 361 -11.27 -10.53 -2.38
CA VAL A 361 -10.69 -11.52 -3.31
C VAL A 361 -10.48 -10.94 -4.70
N THR A 362 -11.44 -10.12 -5.18
CA THR A 362 -11.31 -9.43 -6.46
C THR A 362 -10.14 -8.46 -6.47
N TYR A 363 -9.98 -7.68 -5.39
CA TYR A 363 -8.86 -6.78 -5.20
C TYR A 363 -7.51 -7.51 -5.23
N LEU A 364 -7.37 -8.62 -4.50
CA LEU A 364 -6.15 -9.43 -4.49
C LEU A 364 -5.79 -9.94 -5.88
N GLY A 365 -6.77 -10.39 -6.66
CA GLY A 365 -6.52 -10.83 -8.03
C GLY A 365 -6.10 -9.70 -8.95
N LEU A 366 -6.75 -8.53 -8.86
CA LEU A 366 -6.32 -7.33 -9.58
C LEU A 366 -4.90 -6.91 -9.20
N ALA A 367 -4.55 -6.98 -7.91
CA ALA A 367 -3.22 -6.63 -7.43
C ALA A 367 -2.16 -7.60 -7.99
N ASN A 368 -2.40 -8.91 -7.94
CA ASN A 368 -1.51 -9.92 -8.52
C ASN A 368 -1.30 -9.71 -10.03
N LEU A 369 -2.37 -9.44 -10.77
CA LEU A 369 -2.31 -9.18 -12.21
C LEU A 369 -1.53 -7.90 -12.53
N LEU A 370 -1.80 -6.80 -11.82
CA LEU A 370 -1.09 -5.54 -11.95
C LEU A 370 0.42 -5.71 -11.66
N ILE A 371 0.76 -6.35 -10.54
CA ILE A 371 2.15 -6.58 -10.11
C ILE A 371 2.91 -7.35 -11.20
N ARG A 372 2.33 -8.43 -11.73
CA ARG A 372 2.93 -9.21 -12.82
C ARG A 372 2.99 -8.45 -14.13
N GLN A 373 2.07 -7.55 -14.40
CA GLN A 373 2.12 -6.70 -15.59
C GLN A 373 3.28 -5.69 -15.51
N ILE A 374 3.50 -5.08 -14.35
CA ILE A 374 4.61 -4.13 -14.12
C ILE A 374 5.95 -4.86 -14.10
N LYS A 375 6.00 -5.99 -13.37
CA LYS A 375 7.21 -6.78 -13.15
C LYS A 375 6.87 -8.26 -13.24
N PRO A 376 6.99 -8.89 -14.43
CA PRO A 376 6.65 -10.30 -14.65
C PRO A 376 7.38 -11.28 -13.72
N GLU A 377 8.56 -10.86 -13.26
CA GLU A 377 9.44 -11.63 -12.38
C GLU A 377 9.15 -11.42 -10.89
N ALA A 378 8.21 -10.54 -10.53
CA ALA A 378 7.90 -10.25 -9.13
C ALA A 378 7.27 -11.45 -8.42
N VAL A 379 7.55 -11.55 -7.12
CA VAL A 379 6.99 -12.58 -6.24
C VAL A 379 5.89 -11.96 -5.37
N THR A 380 4.71 -12.58 -5.35
CA THR A 380 3.65 -12.23 -4.41
C THR A 380 3.42 -13.41 -3.47
N ILE A 381 3.39 -13.11 -2.17
CA ILE A 381 3.21 -14.07 -1.08
C ILE A 381 1.94 -13.65 -0.33
N ALA A 382 1.08 -14.61 0.01
CA ALA A 382 -0.10 -14.35 0.82
C ALA A 382 0.10 -14.90 2.24
N GLU A 383 -0.05 -14.06 3.26
CA GLU A 383 -0.15 -14.50 4.64
C GLU A 383 -1.61 -14.94 4.92
N ASP A 384 -1.89 -16.21 4.66
CA ASP A 384 -3.21 -16.81 4.87
C ASP A 384 -3.09 -18.06 5.75
N VAL A 385 -3.75 -18.04 6.90
CA VAL A 385 -3.84 -19.19 7.80
C VAL A 385 -4.96 -20.16 7.41
N SER A 386 -5.92 -19.70 6.58
CA SER A 386 -7.10 -20.51 6.22
C SER A 386 -6.80 -21.63 5.23
N GLY A 387 -5.74 -21.49 4.43
CA GLY A 387 -5.39 -22.46 3.39
C GLY A 387 -6.34 -22.41 2.20
N MET A 388 -6.84 -21.22 1.85
CA MET A 388 -7.85 -21.05 0.80
C MET A 388 -7.40 -21.69 -0.52
N ALA A 389 -8.20 -22.63 -1.02
CA ALA A 389 -7.92 -23.30 -2.28
C ALA A 389 -7.93 -22.32 -3.46
N GLY A 390 -6.88 -22.38 -4.29
CA GLY A 390 -6.71 -21.52 -5.46
C GLY A 390 -6.02 -20.17 -5.18
N LEU A 391 -5.77 -19.80 -3.92
CA LEU A 391 -5.16 -18.51 -3.58
C LEU A 391 -3.77 -18.28 -4.22
N ALA A 392 -2.95 -19.33 -4.28
CA ALA A 392 -1.62 -19.29 -4.91
C ALA A 392 -1.59 -19.94 -6.31
N ALA A 393 -2.75 -20.32 -6.87
CA ALA A 393 -2.82 -20.91 -8.20
C ALA A 393 -2.72 -19.83 -9.29
N PRO A 394 -2.24 -20.16 -10.50
CA PRO A 394 -2.25 -19.21 -11.61
C PRO A 394 -3.66 -18.67 -11.88
N PHE A 395 -3.79 -17.36 -12.08
CA PHE A 395 -5.06 -16.72 -12.44
C PHE A 395 -5.71 -17.41 -13.66
N ASP A 396 -4.91 -17.77 -14.66
CA ASP A 396 -5.37 -18.48 -15.85
C ASP A 396 -6.01 -19.85 -15.56
N ALA A 397 -5.70 -20.47 -14.43
CA ALA A 397 -6.30 -21.73 -13.98
C ALA A 397 -7.51 -21.51 -13.04
N GLY A 398 -7.97 -20.27 -12.85
CA GLY A 398 -9.02 -19.92 -11.89
C GLY A 398 -8.52 -19.61 -10.48
N GLY A 399 -7.22 -19.34 -10.33
CA GLY A 399 -6.65 -18.80 -9.09
C GLY A 399 -6.90 -17.29 -8.92
N VAL A 400 -6.32 -16.72 -7.86
CA VAL A 400 -6.45 -15.29 -7.49
C VAL A 400 -5.31 -14.46 -8.07
#